data_AF-A0A850Q9M3-F1
#
_entry.id   AF-A0A850Q9M3-F1
#
_cell.length_a   1.000
_cell.length_b   1.000
_cell.length_c   1.000
_cell.angle_alpha   90.00
_cell.angle_beta   90.00
_cell.angle_gamma   90.00
#
_symmetry.space_group_name_H-M   'P 1'
#
loop_
_entity.id
_entity.type
_entity.pdbx_description
1 polymer ?
#
loop_
_entity_poly.entity_id
_entity_poly.type
_entity_poly.pdbx_seq_one_letter_code
_entity_poly.pdbx_strand_id
1 'polypeptide(L)' 'MSKSMDETDKRWTAKRKTALVIEIIQGKTTVAEASRTYDLTPSETETWIDDAKKGMENSLREAPQDIHTQYEK' A
#
# COMPACT_ATOMS: atom_id res chain seq x y z
N MET A 1 25.27 9.26 8.59
CA MET A 1 24.17 10.23 8.45
C MET A 1 24.09 10.63 6.99
N SER A 2 22.88 10.89 6.49
CA SER A 2 22.56 11.43 5.15
C SER A 2 22.33 10.40 4.04
N LYS A 3 21.08 9.95 3.92
CA LYS A 3 20.48 9.66 2.61
C LYS A 3 19.34 10.64 2.38
N SER A 4 19.71 11.91 2.32
CA SER A 4 18.91 12.94 1.65
C SER A 4 18.98 12.69 0.15
N MET A 5 17.94 13.06 -0.60
CA MET A 5 17.83 13.14 -2.07
C MET A 5 16.96 12.08 -2.79
N ASP A 6 15.80 11.70 -2.23
CA ASP A 6 14.66 11.25 -3.08
C ASP A 6 13.26 11.38 -2.45
N GLU A 7 13.10 11.98 -1.26
CA GLU A 7 11.82 11.92 -0.52
C GLU A 7 10.82 13.05 -0.85
N THR A 8 11.15 13.95 -1.79
CA THR A 8 10.40 15.20 -2.02
C THR A 8 9.57 15.27 -3.30
N ASP A 9 9.83 14.45 -4.33
CA ASP A 9 9.31 14.79 -5.67
C ASP A 9 8.05 14.03 -6.13
N LYS A 10 7.61 12.97 -5.45
CA LYS A 10 6.32 12.28 -5.75
C LYS A 10 5.69 11.62 -4.52
N ARG A 11 5.32 12.40 -3.48
CA ARG A 11 4.76 11.83 -2.24
C ARG A 11 3.38 11.19 -2.48
N TRP A 12 3.34 9.88 -2.70
CA TRP A 12 2.12 9.10 -2.65
C TRP A 12 1.59 9.09 -1.22
N THR A 13 0.50 9.82 -0.98
CA THR A 13 -0.19 9.77 0.31
C THR A 13 -0.82 8.40 0.50
N ALA A 14 -0.94 7.94 1.75
CA ALA A 14 -1.56 6.66 2.07
C ALA A 14 -2.94 6.51 1.40
N LYS A 15 -3.75 7.58 1.44
CA LYS A 15 -5.08 7.61 0.80
C LYS A 15 -5.01 7.38 -0.71
N ARG A 16 -4.08 8.02 -1.42
CA ARG A 16 -3.93 7.86 -2.87
C ARG A 16 -3.47 6.44 -3.19
N LYS A 17 -2.47 5.93 -2.45
CA LYS A 17 -1.92 4.57 -2.62
C LYS A 17 -3.01 3.52 -2.45
N THR A 18 -3.82 3.64 -1.40
CA THR A 18 -4.95 2.74 -1.16
C THR A 18 -5.98 2.79 -2.30
N ALA A 19 -6.35 3.98 -2.78
CA ALA A 19 -7.30 4.12 -3.89
C ALA A 19 -6.79 3.38 -5.15
N LEU A 20 -5.53 3.61 -5.53
CA LEU A 20 -4.92 2.93 -6.68
C LEU A 20 -4.90 1.41 -6.52
N VAL A 21 -4.47 0.92 -5.36
CA VAL A 21 -4.40 -0.52 -5.09
C VAL A 21 -5.79 -1.17 -5.14
N ILE A 22 -6.82 -0.50 -4.64
CA ILE A 22 -8.20 -0.98 -4.72
C ILE A 22 -8.67 -1.08 -6.18
N GLU A 23 -8.39 -0.07 -7.00
CA GLU A 23 -8.75 -0.10 -8.43
C GLU A 23 -8.08 -1.26 -9.18
N ILE A 24 -6.82 -1.55 -8.84
CA ILE A 24 -6.09 -2.69 -9.41
C ILE A 24 -6.69 -4.03 -8.96
N ILE A 25 -6.98 -4.19 -7.67
CA ILE A 25 -7.61 -5.42 -7.15
C ILE A 25 -9.00 -5.64 -7.74
N GLN A 26 -9.77 -4.56 -7.99
CA GLN A 26 -11.08 -4.61 -8.63
C GLN A 26 -11.01 -4.82 -10.15
N GLY A 27 -9.81 -4.84 -10.75
CA GLY A 27 -9.63 -5.00 -12.20
C GLY A 27 -10.02 -3.78 -13.04
N LYS A 28 -10.18 -2.61 -12.43
CA LYS A 28 -10.51 -1.35 -13.14
C LYS A 28 -9.30 -0.74 -13.86
N THR A 29 -8.11 -1.02 -13.36
CA THR A 29 -6.84 -0.65 -13.98
C THR A 29 -5.86 -1.80 -13.79
N THR A 30 -4.94 -1.99 -14.73
CA THR A 30 -3.84 -2.95 -14.57
C THR A 30 -2.63 -2.28 -13.91
N VAL A 31 -1.70 -3.10 -13.37
CA VAL A 31 -0.40 -2.62 -12.88
C VAL A 31 0.35 -1.87 -13.99
N ALA A 32 0.35 -2.40 -15.21
CA ALA A 32 1.04 -1.78 -16.34
C ALA A 32 0.45 -0.41 -16.72
N GLU A 33 -0.88 -0.27 -16.68
CA GLU A 33 -1.53 1.02 -16.91
C GLU A 33 -1.24 2.00 -15.78
N ALA A 34 -1.39 1.58 -14.53
CA ALA A 34 -1.08 2.40 -13.36
C ALA A 34 0.38 2.90 -13.37
N SER A 35 1.32 2.02 -13.70
CA SER A 35 2.74 2.35 -13.82
C SER A 35 3.00 3.44 -14.86
N ARG A 36 2.34 3.36 -16.03
CA ARG A 36 2.49 4.36 -17.10
C ARG A 36 1.81 5.69 -16.75
N THR A 37 0.61 5.63 -16.18
CA THR A 37 -0.19 6.83 -15.85
C THR A 37 0.41 7.64 -14.73
N TYR A 38 1.00 6.97 -13.74
CA TYR A 38 1.52 7.63 -12.54
C TYR A 38 3.05 7.66 -12.47
N ASP A 39 3.73 7.21 -13.52
CA ASP A 39 5.19 7.12 -13.60
C ASP A 39 5.77 6.38 -12.38
N LEU A 40 5.16 5.23 -12.10
CA LEU A 40 5.52 4.29 -11.03
C LEU A 40 6.18 3.07 -11.64
N THR A 41 7.14 2.48 -10.94
CA THR A 41 7.66 1.18 -11.36
C THR A 41 6.61 0.09 -11.13
N PRO A 42 6.50 -0.91 -12.03
CA PRO A 42 5.61 -2.06 -11.80
C PRO A 42 5.86 -2.73 -10.47
N SER A 43 7.14 -2.93 -10.10
CA SER A 43 7.54 -3.57 -8.85
C SER A 43 7.10 -2.80 -7.60
N GLU A 44 7.14 -1.47 -7.62
CA GLU A 44 6.65 -0.65 -6.51
C GLU A 44 5.13 -0.80 -6.34
N THR A 45 4.40 -0.82 -7.46
CA THR A 45 2.94 -1.03 -7.46
C THR A 45 2.58 -2.45 -6.99
N GLU A 46 3.31 -3.46 -7.42
CA GLU A 46 3.14 -4.85 -6.96
C GLU A 46 3.41 -4.99 -5.46
N THR A 47 4.44 -4.34 -4.95
CA THR A 47 4.76 -4.31 -3.52
C THR A 47 3.59 -3.73 -2.72
N TRP A 48 3.00 -2.63 -3.20
CA TRP A 48 1.86 -2.01 -2.53
C TRP A 48 0.62 -2.91 -2.49
N ILE A 49 0.40 -3.69 -3.54
CA ILE A 49 -0.69 -4.65 -3.61
C ILE A 49 -0.47 -5.81 -2.63
N ASP A 50 0.76 -6.32 -2.55
CA ASP A 50 1.14 -7.37 -1.61
C ASP A 50 1.01 -6.90 -0.14
N ASP A 51 1.53 -5.71 0.18
CA ASP A 51 1.38 -5.08 1.49
C ASP A 51 -0.10 -4.93 1.88
N ALA A 52 -0.95 -4.48 0.95
CA ALA A 52 -2.37 -4.29 1.20
C ALA A 52 -3.09 -5.64 1.42
N LYS A 53 -2.74 -6.68 0.67
CA LYS A 53 -3.27 -8.04 0.86
C LYS A 53 -2.85 -8.62 2.21
N LYS A 54 -1.58 -8.48 2.58
CA LYS A 54 -1.06 -8.91 3.89
C LYS A 54 -1.70 -8.15 5.03
N GLY A 55 -1.87 -6.83 4.90
CA GLY A 55 -2.56 -6.00 5.87
C GLY A 55 -4.02 -6.43 6.05
N MET A 56 -4.73 -6.71 4.95
CA MET A 56 -6.09 -7.22 5.00
C MET A 56 -6.16 -8.61 5.64
N GLU A 57 -5.27 -9.54 5.26
CA GLU A 57 -5.18 -10.86 5.87
C GLU A 57 -4.89 -10.75 7.37
N ASN A 58 -3.96 -9.88 7.77
CA ASN A 58 -3.65 -9.63 9.17
C ASN A 58 -4.87 -9.08 9.89
N SER A 59 -5.57 -8.07 9.36
CA SER A 59 -6.79 -7.55 9.99
C SER A 59 -7.91 -8.58 10.08
N LEU A 60 -8.02 -9.49 9.12
CA LEU A 60 -9.00 -10.59 9.14
C LEU A 60 -8.58 -11.72 10.11
N ARG A 61 -7.27 -11.92 10.31
CA ARG A 61 -6.69 -12.87 11.27
C ARG A 61 -6.70 -12.32 12.71
N GLU A 62 -6.45 -11.02 12.85
CA GLU A 62 -6.42 -10.23 14.08
C GLU A 62 -7.82 -9.84 14.55
N ALA A 63 -8.90 -10.38 13.99
CA ALA A 63 -10.17 -10.42 14.70
C ALA A 63 -9.98 -11.27 15.96
N PRO A 64 -9.99 -10.72 17.20
CA PRO A 64 -9.79 -11.51 18.38
C PRO A 64 -11.09 -11.55 19.19
N GLN A 65 -11.25 -12.52 20.07
CA GLN A 65 -12.05 -12.24 21.27
C GLN A 65 -11.30 -11.30 22.24
N ASP A 66 -10.25 -10.60 21.82
CA ASP A 66 -9.41 -9.82 22.74
C ASP A 66 -8.61 -8.70 22.04
N ILE A 67 -9.26 -7.55 21.82
CA ILE A 67 -8.62 -6.30 21.32
C ILE A 67 -8.01 -5.51 22.50
N HIS A 68 -7.99 -6.06 23.73
CA HIS A 68 -7.71 -5.24 24.90
C HIS A 68 -6.21 -5.06 25.23
N THR A 69 -5.28 -5.74 24.55
CA THR A 69 -3.90 -5.85 25.08
C THR A 69 -2.80 -5.09 24.31
N GLN A 70 -3.04 -4.49 23.15
CA GLN A 70 -1.90 -4.06 22.30
C GLN A 70 -1.54 -2.55 22.30
N TYR A 71 -2.05 -1.76 23.26
CA TYR A 71 -1.59 -0.38 23.50
C TYR A 71 -1.22 -0.11 24.96
N GLU A 72 -0.46 -1.01 25.58
CA GLU A 72 0.34 -0.64 26.75
C GLU A 72 1.77 -1.19 26.60
N LYS A 73 2.65 -0.40 25.99
CA LYS A 73 4.05 -0.28 26.39
C LYS A 73 4.71 0.98 25.86
#